data_AF-A0A2S9HW41-F1
#
_entry.id   AF-A0A2S9HW41-F1
#
_cell.length_a   1.000
_cell.length_b   1.000
_cell.length_c   1.000
_cell.angle_alpha   90.00
_cell.angle_beta   90.00
_cell.angle_gamma   90.00
#
_symmetry.space_group_name_H-M   'P 1'
#
loop_
_entity.id
_entity.type
_entity.pdbx_description
1 polymer ?
#
loop_
_entity_poly.entity_id
_entity_poly.type
_entity_poly.pdbx_seq_one_letter_code
_entity_poly.pdbx_strand_id
1 'polypeptide(L)'
;MIRVKDIEIVEGLRKQEMLALHTVIDQYGDLIYKVVHSVLDTAHSKVLVDECVDDILLIVWYNINSYDKNRGKFRNWLISVAKFKAIDYKRKSNKVYQLQEFQQKIYVEGKNVNLTKYEGILSVNIFWEF
;
A
#
# COMPACT_ATOMS: atom_id res chain seq x y z
N MET A 1 0.29 27.24 12.67
CA MET A 1 0.04 26.48 13.91
C MET A 1 1.31 26.42 14.73
N ILE A 2 1.22 26.47 16.06
CA ILE A 2 2.40 26.43 16.96
C ILE A 2 3.03 25.03 16.90
N ARG A 3 4.37 24.96 16.85
CA ARG A 3 5.07 23.68 16.83
C ARG A 3 5.12 23.07 18.24
N VAL A 4 4.28 22.07 18.49
CA VAL A 4 4.32 21.19 19.67
C VAL A 4 5.63 20.36 19.66
N LYS A 5 6.17 20.09 20.85
CA LYS A 5 7.40 19.29 21.00
C LYS A 5 7.11 17.80 20.88
N ASP A 6 8.04 17.05 20.30
CA ASP A 6 7.93 15.60 20.11
C ASP A 6 7.58 14.85 21.40
N ILE A 7 8.14 15.27 22.54
CA ILE A 7 7.85 14.62 23.83
C ILE A 7 6.39 14.80 24.26
N GLU A 8 5.80 15.97 24.02
CA GLU A 8 4.40 16.25 24.38
C GLU A 8 3.45 15.41 23.50
N ILE A 9 3.77 15.28 22.21
CA ILE A 9 3.04 14.42 21.26
C ILE A 9 3.10 12.97 21.72
N VAL A 10 4.29 12.46 22.02
CA VAL A 10 4.49 11.06 22.43
C VAL A 10 3.73 10.76 23.72
N GLU A 11 3.81 11.63 24.72
CA GLU A 11 3.10 11.42 25.99
C GLU A 11 1.58 11.50 25.81
N GLY A 12 1.07 12.41 24.98
CA GLY A 12 -0.36 12.48 24.66
C GLY A 12 -0.86 11.24 23.92
N LEU A 13 -0.09 10.73 22.95
CA LEU A 13 -0.40 9.47 22.26
C LEU A 13 -0.43 8.28 23.22
N ARG A 14 0.52 8.20 24.17
CA ARG A 14 0.54 7.15 25.20
C ARG A 14 -0.68 7.19 26.11
N LYS A 15 -1.19 8.39 26.37
CA LYS A 15 -2.44 8.64 27.12
C LYS A 15 -3.70 8.48 26.26
N GLN A 16 -3.56 8.13 24.99
CA GLN A 16 -4.68 8.01 24.03
C GLN A 16 -5.48 9.31 23.91
N GLU A 17 -4.78 10.45 23.89
CA GLU A 17 -5.36 11.76 23.66
C GLU A 17 -5.49 12.03 22.16
N MET A 18 -6.72 12.19 21.66
CA MET A 18 -6.98 12.45 20.24
C MET A 18 -6.26 13.70 19.71
N LEU A 19 -6.08 14.72 20.57
CA LEU A 19 -5.36 15.94 20.20
C LEU A 19 -3.90 15.67 19.83
N ALA A 20 -3.26 14.69 20.46
CA ALA A 20 -1.89 14.30 20.13
C ALA A 20 -1.82 13.66 18.75
N LEU A 21 -2.80 12.82 18.39
CA LEU A 21 -2.89 12.24 17.05
C LEU A 21 -3.14 13.32 15.98
N HIS A 22 -4.06 14.26 16.23
CA HIS A 22 -4.24 15.42 15.33
C HIS A 22 -2.94 16.21 15.16
N THR A 23 -2.18 16.40 16.24
CA THR A 23 -0.88 17.07 16.18
C THR A 23 0.12 16.30 15.32
N VAL A 24 0.11 14.96 15.33
CA VAL A 24 0.91 14.15 14.39
C VAL A 24 0.52 14.44 12.96
N ILE A 25 -0.78 14.45 12.65
CA ILE A 25 -1.28 14.72 11.30
C ILE A 25 -0.83 16.11 10.83
N ASP A 26 -1.01 17.13 11.67
CA ASP A 26 -0.70 18.51 11.30
C ASP A 26 0.81 18.79 11.14
N GLN A 27 1.66 18.18 11.98
CA GLN A 27 3.09 18.46 11.97
C GLN A 27 3.91 17.47 11.14
N TYR A 28 3.43 16.25 11.00
CA TYR A 28 4.15 15.15 10.37
C TYR A 28 3.42 14.56 9.16
N GLY A 29 2.18 14.96 8.86
CA GLY A 29 1.42 14.49 7.69
C GLY A 29 2.24 14.61 6.40
N ASP A 30 2.75 15.80 6.08
CA ASP A 30 3.60 16.02 4.90
C ASP A 30 4.83 15.10 4.85
N LEU A 31 5.44 14.81 6.00
CA LEU A 31 6.58 13.91 6.09
C LEU A 31 6.15 12.46 5.77
N ILE A 32 5.04 12.01 6.36
CA ILE A 32 4.50 10.67 6.15
C ILE A 32 4.14 10.51 4.67
N TYR A 33 3.38 11.44 4.09
CA TYR A 33 3.03 11.43 2.66
C TYR A 33 4.26 11.37 1.77
N LYS A 34 5.27 12.22 2.01
CA LYS A 34 6.53 12.19 1.23
C LYS A 34 7.24 10.84 1.31
N VAL A 35 7.27 10.21 2.49
CA VAL A 35 7.86 8.89 2.65
C VAL A 35 7.06 7.83 1.88
N VAL A 36 5.73 7.82 2.01
CA VAL A 36 4.87 6.85 1.32
C VAL A 36 5.02 7.00 -0.20
N HIS A 37 4.93 8.22 -0.74
CA HIS A 37 5.14 8.48 -2.16
C HIS A 37 6.53 8.08 -2.65
N SER A 38 7.58 8.28 -1.84
CA SER A 38 8.94 7.88 -2.23
C SER A 38 9.10 6.37 -2.39
N VAL A 39 8.25 5.57 -1.71
CA VAL A 39 8.28 4.11 -1.78
C VAL A 39 7.32 3.60 -2.84
N LEU A 40 6.07 4.06 -2.80
CA LEU A 40 5.02 3.63 -3.71
C LEU A 40 5.16 4.21 -5.12
N ASP A 41 6.00 5.20 -5.40
CA ASP A 41 6.14 5.80 -6.75
C ASP A 41 4.82 6.32 -7.36
N THR A 42 4.87 6.81 -8.60
CA THR A 42 3.73 7.47 -9.28
C THR A 42 2.75 6.49 -9.93
N ALA A 43 3.06 5.19 -9.98
CA ALA A 43 2.19 4.19 -10.62
C ALA A 43 1.00 3.79 -9.73
N HIS A 44 1.08 4.06 -8.43
CA HIS A 44 0.03 3.70 -7.47
C HIS A 44 -1.01 4.81 -7.35
N SER A 45 -2.27 4.42 -7.13
CA SER A 45 -3.38 5.36 -7.04
C SER A 45 -3.31 6.21 -5.76
N LYS A 46 -3.87 7.42 -5.81
CA LYS A 46 -4.04 8.28 -4.62
C LYS A 46 -4.73 7.53 -3.47
N VAL A 47 -5.73 6.71 -3.79
CA VAL A 47 -6.46 5.89 -2.81
C VAL A 47 -5.52 4.98 -2.03
N LEU A 48 -4.60 4.29 -2.71
CA LEU A 48 -3.66 3.39 -2.03
C LEU A 48 -2.67 4.15 -1.14
N VAL A 49 -2.25 5.35 -1.56
CA VAL A 49 -1.38 6.21 -0.74
C VAL A 49 -2.12 6.64 0.52
N ASP A 50 -3.35 7.15 0.38
CA ASP A 50 -4.17 7.60 1.50
C ASP A 50 -4.41 6.45 2.50
N GLU A 51 -4.79 5.26 2.01
CA GLU A 51 -4.94 4.06 2.85
C GLU A 51 -3.65 3.68 3.60
N CYS A 52 -2.50 3.75 2.92
CA CYS A 52 -1.22 3.48 3.55
C CYS A 52 -0.89 4.51 4.65
N VAL A 53 -1.22 5.78 4.44
CA VAL A 53 -1.03 6.86 5.42
C VAL A 53 -1.94 6.62 6.64
N ASP A 54 -3.21 6.30 6.43
CA ASP A 54 -4.16 6.00 7.50
C ASP A 54 -3.67 4.83 8.37
N ASP A 55 -3.21 3.77 7.72
CA ASP A 55 -2.61 2.62 8.39
C ASP A 55 -1.37 2.99 9.22
N ILE A 56 -0.53 3.90 8.73
CA ILE A 56 0.62 4.42 9.48
C ILE A 56 0.15 5.19 10.71
N LEU A 57 -0.88 6.04 10.59
CA LEU A 57 -1.44 6.78 11.71
C LEU A 57 -2.03 5.85 12.76
N LEU A 58 -2.69 4.75 12.35
CA LEU A 58 -3.17 3.70 13.26
C LEU A 58 -2.01 2.99 13.98
N ILE A 59 -0.91 2.68 13.28
CA ILE A 59 0.30 2.12 13.91
C ILE A 59 0.88 3.10 14.92
N VAL A 60 0.96 4.39 14.60
CA VAL A 60 1.42 5.40 15.54
C VAL A 60 0.52 5.46 16.77
N TRP A 61 -0.80 5.43 16.58
CA TRP A 61 -1.78 5.49 17.66
C TRP A 61 -1.69 4.28 18.62
N TYR A 62 -1.70 3.06 18.08
CA TYR A 62 -1.73 1.84 18.88
C TYR A 62 -0.36 1.37 19.37
N ASN A 63 0.72 1.67 18.63
CA ASN A 63 2.05 1.15 18.91
C ASN A 63 3.06 2.22 19.37
N ILE A 64 2.60 3.40 19.81
CA ILE A 64 3.50 4.45 20.32
C ILE A 64 4.38 3.98 21.49
N ASN A 65 3.94 2.99 22.27
CA ASN A 65 4.73 2.41 23.37
C ASN A 65 6.03 1.75 22.89
N SER A 66 6.13 1.40 21.60
CA SER A 66 7.37 0.88 21.00
C SER A 66 8.43 1.95 20.71
N TYR A 67 8.05 3.23 20.74
CA TYR A 67 9.00 4.32 20.60
C TYR A 67 9.83 4.49 21.88
N ASP A 68 11.14 4.48 21.72
CA ASP A 68 12.13 4.73 22.77
C ASP A 68 13.01 5.92 22.38
N LYS A 69 12.95 6.99 23.20
CA LYS A 69 13.73 8.22 23.01
C LYS A 69 15.24 7.98 23.03
N ASN A 70 15.71 6.90 23.67
CA ASN A 70 17.13 6.55 23.73
C ASN A 70 17.62 5.91 22.43
N ARG A 71 16.72 5.37 21.60
CA ARG A 71 17.05 4.77 20.30
C ARG A 71 17.03 5.78 19.14
N GLY A 72 16.56 7.00 19.38
CA GLY A 72 16.58 8.07 18.39
C GLY A 72 15.43 9.06 18.54
N LYS A 73 15.41 10.07 17.66
CA LYS A 73 14.34 11.09 17.61
C LYS A 73 13.03 10.49 17.11
N PHE A 74 11.90 10.96 17.65
CA PHE A 74 10.55 10.55 17.23
C PHE A 74 10.34 10.64 15.72
N ARG A 75 10.79 11.74 15.09
CA ARG A 75 10.77 11.90 13.63
C ARG A 75 11.39 10.70 12.87
N ASN A 76 12.53 10.18 13.34
CA ASN A 76 13.23 9.08 12.66
C ASN A 76 12.50 7.75 12.88
N TRP A 77 11.94 7.53 14.07
CA TRP A 77 11.10 6.38 14.34
C TRP A 77 9.85 6.39 13.44
N LEU A 78 9.19 7.54 13.31
CA LEU A 78 8.02 7.71 12.45
C LEU A 78 8.35 7.45 10.97
N ILE A 79 9.48 7.98 10.48
CA ILE A 79 9.96 7.67 9.11
C ILE A 79 10.16 6.17 8.93
N SER A 80 10.70 5.49 9.94
CA SER A 80 10.93 4.04 9.88
C SER A 80 9.60 3.29 9.77
N VAL A 81 8.63 3.59 10.65
CA VAL A 81 7.28 3.03 10.60
C VAL A 81 6.65 3.25 9.22
N ALA A 82 6.68 4.49 8.73
CA ALA A 82 6.11 4.84 7.43
C ALA A 82 6.77 4.08 6.27
N LYS A 83 8.11 4.00 6.24
CA LYS A 83 8.85 3.25 5.22
C LYS A 83 8.51 1.75 5.26
N PHE A 84 8.52 1.14 6.45
CA PHE A 84 8.21 -0.29 6.58
C PHE A 84 6.81 -0.59 6.06
N LYS A 85 5.82 0.23 6.43
CA LYS A 85 4.43 0.04 6.00
C LYS A 85 4.25 0.25 4.49
N ALA A 86 4.86 1.30 3.93
CA ALA A 86 4.81 1.54 2.49
C ALA A 86 5.50 0.43 1.68
N ILE A 87 6.60 -0.14 2.17
CA ILE A 87 7.27 -1.28 1.53
C ILE A 87 6.37 -2.52 1.54
N ASP A 88 5.66 -2.77 2.65
CA ASP A 88 4.69 -3.87 2.75
C ASP A 88 3.57 -3.69 1.72
N TYR A 89 3.03 -2.48 1.57
CA TYR A 89 2.05 -2.14 0.54
C TYR A 89 2.59 -2.37 -0.87
N LYS A 90 3.79 -1.88 -1.18
CA LYS A 90 4.43 -2.09 -2.49
C LYS A 90 4.56 -3.57 -2.82
N ARG A 91 5.00 -4.38 -1.86
CA ARG A 91 5.15 -5.84 -2.03
C ARG A 91 3.81 -6.52 -2.29
N LYS A 92 2.77 -6.15 -1.55
CA LYS A 92 1.40 -6.68 -1.74
C LYS A 92 0.84 -6.27 -3.10
N SER A 93 0.97 -5.01 -3.47
CA SER A 93 0.48 -4.49 -4.76
C SER A 93 1.16 -5.19 -5.94
N ASN A 94 2.49 -5.30 -5.92
CA ASN A 94 3.24 -6.04 -6.95
C ASN A 94 2.79 -7.50 -7.07
N LYS A 95 2.51 -8.17 -5.95
CA LYS A 95 2.01 -9.55 -5.97
C LYS A 95 0.61 -9.64 -6.60
N VAL A 96 -0.26 -8.68 -6.32
CA VAL A 96 -1.60 -8.61 -6.93
C VAL A 96 -1.49 -8.38 -8.43
N TYR A 97 -0.64 -7.45 -8.89
CA TYR A 97 -0.40 -7.23 -10.32
C TYR A 97 0.13 -8.49 -11.02
N GLN A 98 1.11 -9.18 -10.44
CA GLN A 98 1.64 -10.42 -11.00
C GLN A 98 0.57 -11.51 -11.14
N LEU A 99 -0.31 -11.64 -10.14
CA LEU A 99 -1.43 -12.58 -10.19
C LEU A 99 -2.44 -12.20 -11.28
N GLN A 100 -2.76 -10.92 -11.41
CA GLN A 100 -3.68 -10.43 -12.46
C GLN A 100 -3.11 -10.69 -13.86
N GLU A 101 -1.83 -10.40 -14.09
CA GLU A 101 -1.16 -10.70 -15.36
C GLU A 101 -1.17 -12.20 -15.67
N PHE A 102 -0.93 -13.04 -14.67
CA PHE A 102 -0.96 -14.49 -14.82
C PHE A 102 -2.37 -15.00 -15.16
N GLN A 103 -3.40 -14.53 -14.45
CA GLN A 103 -4.80 -14.85 -14.72
C GLN A 103 -5.21 -14.43 -16.13
N GLN A 104 -4.78 -13.25 -16.57
CA GLN A 104 -5.07 -12.74 -17.90
C GLN A 104 -4.40 -13.57 -19.00
N LYS A 105 -3.15 -14.02 -18.80
CA LYS A 105 -2.46 -14.96 -19.70
C LYS A 105 -3.21 -16.28 -19.83
N ILE A 106 -3.58 -16.90 -18.70
CA ILE A 106 -4.37 -18.15 -18.69
C ILE A 106 -5.70 -17.98 -19.44
N TYR A 107 -6.40 -16.86 -19.21
CA TYR A 107 -7.67 -16.60 -19.87
C TYR A 107 -7.51 -16.48 -21.41
N VAL A 108 -6.49 -15.76 -21.87
CA VAL A 108 -6.22 -15.58 -23.30
C VAL A 108 -5.79 -16.90 -23.96
N GLU A 109 -4.90 -17.67 -23.31
CA GLU A 109 -4.49 -18.99 -23.78
C GLU A 109 -5.69 -19.93 -23.89
N GLY A 110 -6.53 -19.99 -22.85
CA GLY A 110 -7.77 -20.78 -22.87
C GLY A 110 -8.71 -20.38 -24.00
N LYS A 111 -8.85 -19.08 -24.29
CA LYS A 111 -9.67 -18.60 -25.41
C LYS A 111 -9.10 -19.02 -26.77
N ASN A 112 -7.79 -18.91 -26.96
CA ASN A 112 -7.11 -19.29 -28.21
C ASN A 112 -7.21 -20.79 -28.49
N VAL A 113 -7.06 -21.63 -27.45
CA VAL A 113 -7.22 -23.09 -27.56
C VAL A 113 -8.66 -23.46 -27.94
N ASN A 114 -9.65 -22.78 -27.36
CA ASN A 114 -11.04 -22.99 -27.74
C ASN A 114 -11.30 -22.57 -29.20
N LEU A 115 -10.79 -21.41 -29.63
CA LEU A 115 -10.93 -20.94 -31.02
C LEU A 115 -10.34 -21.93 -32.03
N THR A 116 -9.12 -22.42 -31.81
CA THR A 116 -8.50 -23.44 -32.69
C THR A 116 -9.27 -24.74 -32.71
N LYS A 117 -9.87 -25.15 -31.57
CA LYS A 117 -10.75 -26.32 -31.52
C LYS A 117 -12.02 -26.13 -32.36
N TYR A 118 -12.64 -24.95 -32.32
CA TYR A 118 -13.81 -24.64 -33.14
C TYR A 118 -13.48 -24.56 -34.63
N GLU A 119 -12.34 -23.97 -35.00
CA GLU A 119 -11.87 -23.96 -36.39
C GLU A 119 -11.57 -25.37 -36.91
N GLY A 120 -11.00 -26.24 -36.07
CA GLY A 120 -10.80 -27.66 -36.36
C GLY A 120 -12.12 -28.42 -36.57
N ILE A 121 -13.15 -28.15 -35.76
CA ILE A 121 -14.47 -28.77 -35.92
C ILE A 121 -15.20 -28.25 -37.16
N LEU A 122 -15.13 -26.95 -37.43
CA LEU A 122 -15.76 -26.32 -38.61
C LEU A 122 -15.09 -26.79 -39.90
N SER A 123 -13.77 -26.89 -39.94
CA SER A 123 -13.05 -27.41 -41.11
C SER A 123 -13.36 -28.88 -41.37
N VAL A 124 -13.52 -29.71 -40.34
CA VAL A 124 -13.97 -31.11 -40.50
C VAL A 124 -15.42 -31.19 -40.97
N ASN A 125 -16.33 -30.35 -40.46
CA ASN A 125 -17.73 -30.35 -40.90
C ASN A 125 -17.94 -29.86 -42.34
N ILE A 126 -17.14 -28.90 -42.82
CA ILE A 126 -17.17 -28.44 -44.23
C ILE A 126 -16.75 -29.57 -45.19
N PHE A 127 -15.94 -30.53 -44.72
CA PHE A 127 -15.51 -31.69 -45.51
C PHE A 127 -16.57 -32.80 -45.65
N TRP A 128 -17.68 -32.75 -44.90
CA TRP A 128 -18.78 -33.73 -44.99
C TRP A 128 -20.00 -33.24 -45.78
N GLU A 129 -19.95 -32.02 -46.34
CA GLU A 129 -21.01 -31.44 -47.20
C GLU A 129 -20.71 -31.55 -48.71
N PHE A 130 -19.63 -32.25 -49.09
CA PHE A 130 -19.30 -32.66 -50.47
C PHE A 130 -19.25 -34.19 -50.57
#